data_AF-A0A9E1Q669-F1
#
_entry.id   AF-A0A9E1Q669-F1
#
_cell.length_a   1.000
_cell.length_b   1.000
_cell.length_c   1.000
_cell.angle_alpha   90.00
_cell.angle_beta   90.00
_cell.angle_gamma   90.00
#
_symmetry.space_group_name_H-M   'P 1'
#
loop_
_entity.id
_entity.type
_entity.pdbx_description
1 polymer ?
#
loop_
_entity_poly.entity_id
_entity_poly.type
_entity_poly.pdbx_seq_one_letter_code
_entity_poly.pdbx_strand_id
1 'polypeptide(L)'
;LAFALGDLVPVLHLVLFAIYFVIAYFMIATIMAAVGSAVNELRDAQSLMGPIMLVMVIPMIIWPVLSEHPNGMLATITSFTPPLLPFVMILRVTASTEPIAIWQIVLSIGVGIVSVVAMIWMCARIFRIGVLMQGKPPSILQLAKWIRQG
;
A
#
# COMPACT_ATOMS: atom_id res chain seq x y z
N LEU A 1 14.69 -32.09 0.18
CA LEU A 1 13.44 -31.27 0.15
C LEU A 1 13.70 -29.81 0.47
N ALA A 2 14.23 -29.44 1.65
CA ALA A 2 14.54 -28.03 1.97
C ALA A 2 15.61 -27.39 1.05
N PHE A 3 16.65 -28.13 0.67
CA PHE A 3 17.73 -27.63 -0.19
C PHE A 3 17.27 -27.34 -1.63
N ALA A 4 16.33 -28.15 -2.16
CA ALA A 4 15.77 -27.97 -3.50
C ALA A 4 14.81 -26.77 -3.62
N LEU A 5 14.25 -26.31 -2.49
CA LEU A 5 13.42 -25.11 -2.45
C LEU A 5 14.26 -23.82 -2.51
N GLY A 6 15.52 -23.86 -2.08
CA GLY A 6 16.43 -22.72 -2.15
C GLY A 6 16.81 -22.32 -3.58
N ASP A 7 16.81 -23.27 -4.50
CA ASP A 7 17.03 -23.01 -5.93
C ASP A 7 15.76 -22.47 -6.63
N LEU A 8 14.57 -22.77 -6.08
CA LEU A 8 13.28 -22.33 -6.62
C LEU A 8 12.88 -20.93 -6.14
N VAL A 9 13.23 -20.56 -4.91
CA VAL A 9 12.93 -19.25 -4.33
C VAL A 9 14.23 -18.60 -3.87
N PRO A 10 14.81 -17.69 -4.67
CA PRO A 10 16.00 -16.95 -4.30
C PRO A 10 15.83 -16.24 -2.96
N VAL A 11 16.85 -16.30 -2.09
CA VAL A 11 16.85 -15.61 -0.78
C VAL A 11 16.53 -14.11 -0.93
N LEU A 12 16.96 -13.50 -2.03
CA LEU A 12 16.63 -12.12 -2.37
C LEU A 12 15.12 -11.85 -2.43
N HIS A 13 14.31 -12.78 -2.96
CA HIS A 13 12.86 -12.62 -3.00
C HIS A 13 12.24 -12.61 -1.61
N LEU A 14 12.77 -13.41 -0.67
CA LEU A 14 12.33 -13.41 0.73
C LEU A 14 12.68 -12.09 1.43
N VAL A 15 13.88 -11.55 1.17
CA VAL A 15 14.29 -10.25 1.71
C VAL A 15 13.41 -9.12 1.17
N LEU A 16 13.17 -9.11 -0.15
CA LEU A 16 12.29 -8.12 -0.78
C LEU A 16 10.85 -8.26 -0.28
N PHE A 17 10.35 -9.48 -0.13
CA PHE A 17 9.05 -9.74 0.46
C PHE A 17 8.95 -9.13 1.87
N ALA A 18 9.93 -9.36 2.74
CA ALA A 18 9.93 -8.79 4.09
C ALA A 18 9.91 -7.25 4.07
N ILE A 19 10.70 -6.62 3.19
CA ILE A 19 10.75 -5.16 3.05
C ILE A 19 9.38 -4.61 2.59
N TYR A 20 8.84 -5.15 1.49
CA TYR A 20 7.54 -4.71 0.97
C TYR A 20 6.38 -5.04 1.90
N PHE A 21 6.46 -6.14 2.64
CA PHE A 21 5.50 -6.50 3.67
C PHE A 21 5.46 -5.43 4.77
N VAL A 22 6.62 -4.98 5.27
CA VAL A 22 6.68 -3.91 6.28
C VAL A 22 6.09 -2.61 5.72
N ILE A 23 6.42 -2.24 4.48
CA ILE A 23 5.86 -1.06 3.81
C ILE A 23 4.33 -1.19 3.69
N ALA A 24 3.83 -2.30 3.18
CA ALA A 24 2.39 -2.57 3.08
C ALA A 24 1.71 -2.49 4.44
N TYR A 25 2.27 -3.17 5.44
CA TYR A 25 1.74 -3.18 6.81
C TYR A 25 1.56 -1.75 7.34
N PHE A 26 2.59 -0.91 7.27
CA PHE A 26 2.47 0.47 7.73
C PHE A 26 1.49 1.30 6.90
N MET A 27 1.42 1.12 5.59
CA MET A 27 0.43 1.80 4.74
C MET A 27 -1.00 1.44 5.17
N ILE A 28 -1.30 0.14 5.32
CA ILE A 28 -2.63 -0.32 5.74
C ILE A 28 -2.93 0.11 7.17
N ALA A 29 -2.01 -0.11 8.10
CA ALA A 29 -2.17 0.27 9.50
C ALA A 29 -2.47 1.77 9.65
N THR A 30 -1.79 2.61 8.87
CA THR A 30 -2.00 4.06 8.89
C THR A 30 -3.36 4.46 8.32
N ILE A 31 -3.82 3.83 7.22
CA ILE A 31 -5.17 4.06 6.68
C ILE A 31 -6.22 3.69 7.72
N MET A 32 -6.08 2.52 8.33
CA MET A 32 -7.02 2.02 9.33
C MET A 32 -7.01 2.88 10.60
N ALA A 33 -5.85 3.34 11.04
CA ALA A 33 -5.71 4.27 12.16
C ALA A 33 -6.38 5.62 11.87
N ALA A 34 -6.20 6.16 10.65
CA ALA A 34 -6.84 7.41 10.24
C ALA A 34 -8.38 7.27 10.27
N VAL A 35 -8.92 6.18 9.71
CA VAL A 35 -10.36 5.90 9.73
C VAL A 35 -10.87 5.75 11.16
N GLY A 36 -10.20 4.93 11.98
CA GLY A 36 -10.61 4.69 13.37
C GLY A 36 -10.58 5.95 14.24
N SER A 37 -9.65 6.86 13.98
CA SER A 37 -9.57 8.15 14.69
C SER A 37 -10.62 9.18 14.27
N ALA A 38 -11.24 8.98 13.11
CA ALA A 38 -12.14 9.95 12.50
C ALA A 38 -13.62 9.61 12.69
N VAL A 39 -13.93 8.44 13.27
CA VAL A 39 -15.29 7.93 13.43
C VAL A 39 -15.58 7.64 14.89
N ASN A 40 -16.84 7.88 15.30
CA ASN A 40 -17.28 7.65 16.68
C ASN A 40 -17.79 6.22 16.88
N GLU A 41 -18.30 5.58 15.82
CA GLU A 41 -18.92 4.26 15.87
C GLU A 41 -18.34 3.31 14.82
N LEU A 42 -18.29 2.00 15.12
CA LEU A 42 -17.74 1.00 14.20
C LEU A 42 -18.54 0.90 12.89
N ARG A 43 -19.86 1.13 12.95
CA ARG A 43 -20.73 1.16 11.76
C ARG A 43 -20.31 2.24 10.77
N ASP A 44 -19.86 3.38 11.27
CA ASP A 44 -19.41 4.49 10.45
C ASP A 44 -18.08 4.20 9.76
N ALA A 45 -17.16 3.52 10.46
CA ALA A 45 -15.90 3.04 9.88
C ALA A 45 -16.16 2.15 8.65
N GLN A 46 -17.18 1.28 8.71
CA GLN A 46 -17.54 0.39 7.60
C GLN A 46 -17.96 1.15 6.33
N SER A 47 -18.56 2.33 6.47
CA SER A 47 -18.90 3.17 5.30
C SER A 47 -17.67 3.66 4.52
N LEU A 48 -16.52 3.78 5.20
CA LEU A 48 -15.24 4.16 4.62
C LEU A 48 -14.44 2.97 4.07
N MET A 49 -14.81 1.74 4.45
CA MET A 49 -14.10 0.53 4.01
C MET A 49 -14.29 0.24 2.52
N GLY A 50 -15.45 0.56 1.93
CA GLY A 50 -15.72 0.26 0.52
C GLY A 50 -14.65 0.82 -0.44
N PRO A 51 -14.33 2.12 -0.38
CA PRO A 51 -13.27 2.71 -1.19
C PRO A 51 -11.87 2.18 -0.86
N ILE A 52 -11.57 1.87 0.41
CA ILE A 52 -10.29 1.27 0.80
C ILE A 52 -10.14 -0.10 0.16
N MET A 53 -11.16 -0.95 0.27
CA MET A 53 -11.19 -2.28 -0.33
C MET A 53 -11.07 -2.21 -1.85
N LEU A 54 -11.72 -1.24 -2.50
CA LEU A 54 -11.59 -1.03 -3.94
C LEU A 54 -10.12 -0.83 -4.34
N VAL A 55 -9.38 0.03 -3.61
CA VAL A 55 -7.95 0.25 -3.86
C VAL A 55 -7.14 -1.01 -3.60
N MET A 56 -7.43 -1.75 -2.53
CA MET A 56 -6.70 -2.98 -2.16
C MET A 56 -6.91 -4.14 -3.12
N VAL A 57 -8.03 -4.16 -3.86
CA VAL A 57 -8.33 -5.20 -4.85
C VAL A 57 -7.64 -4.91 -6.20
N ILE A 58 -7.22 -3.67 -6.48
CA ILE A 58 -6.57 -3.32 -7.75
C ILE A 58 -5.38 -4.22 -8.10
N PRO A 59 -4.41 -4.52 -7.20
CA PRO A 59 -3.28 -5.39 -7.51
C PRO A 59 -3.72 -6.79 -7.94
N MET A 60 -4.82 -7.30 -7.36
CA MET A 60 -5.40 -8.59 -7.72
C MET A 60 -6.04 -8.54 -9.11
N ILE A 61 -6.72 -7.44 -9.47
CA ILE A 61 -7.32 -7.24 -10.80
C ILE A 61 -6.23 -7.18 -11.89
N ILE A 62 -5.14 -6.46 -11.64
CA ILE A 62 -4.06 -6.30 -12.63
C ILE A 62 -3.05 -7.46 -12.62
N TRP A 63 -3.16 -8.40 -11.68
CA TRP A 63 -2.26 -9.56 -11.56
C TRP A 63 -2.03 -10.27 -12.90
N PRO A 64 -3.05 -10.64 -13.69
CA PRO A 64 -2.82 -11.42 -14.92
C PRO A 64 -1.86 -10.69 -15.87
N VAL A 65 -2.03 -9.38 -16.01
CA VAL A 65 -1.17 -8.52 -16.84
C VAL A 65 0.24 -8.42 -16.25
N LEU A 66 0.36 -8.30 -14.92
CA LEU A 66 1.67 -8.29 -14.25
C LEU A 66 2.42 -9.61 -14.42
N SER A 67 1.69 -10.73 -14.53
CA SER A 67 2.30 -12.06 -14.69
C SER A 67 2.79 -12.31 -16.10
N GLU A 68 2.05 -11.86 -17.10
CA GLU A 68 2.44 -11.99 -18.52
C GLU A 68 3.48 -10.95 -18.93
N HIS A 69 3.36 -9.72 -18.43
CA HIS A 69 4.20 -8.59 -18.80
C HIS A 69 4.77 -7.85 -17.57
N PRO A 70 5.61 -8.51 -16.75
CA PRO A 70 6.14 -7.94 -15.50
C PRO A 70 7.07 -6.75 -15.73
N ASN A 71 7.65 -6.61 -16.92
CA ASN A 71 8.48 -5.46 -17.32
C ASN A 71 7.73 -4.44 -18.19
N GLY A 72 6.42 -4.62 -18.40
CA GLY A 72 5.59 -3.72 -19.19
C GLY A 72 5.40 -2.34 -18.55
N MET A 73 4.87 -1.41 -19.34
CA MET A 73 4.60 -0.03 -18.90
C MET A 73 3.63 0.02 -17.71
N LEU A 74 2.53 -0.72 -17.76
CA LEU A 74 1.55 -0.80 -16.66
C LEU A 74 2.22 -1.29 -15.37
N ALA A 75 3.00 -2.36 -15.46
CA ALA A 75 3.71 -2.96 -14.34
C ALA A 75 4.70 -1.95 -13.71
N THR A 76 5.44 -1.23 -14.56
CA THR A 76 6.40 -0.21 -14.11
C THR A 76 5.70 0.94 -13.41
N ILE A 77 4.63 1.51 -14.00
CA ILE A 77 3.92 2.65 -13.40
C ILE A 77 3.30 2.26 -12.05
N THR A 78 2.58 1.14 -12.01
CA THR A 78 1.86 0.69 -10.80
C THR A 78 2.80 0.31 -9.66
N SER A 79 4.06 0.01 -9.96
CA SER A 79 5.11 -0.23 -8.97
C SER A 79 5.57 1.00 -8.20
N PHE A 80 5.24 2.20 -8.69
CA PHE A 80 5.56 3.46 -8.04
C PHE A 80 4.32 4.19 -7.52
N THR A 81 3.16 3.52 -7.49
CA THR A 81 1.88 4.12 -7.07
C THR A 81 1.45 3.60 -5.69
N PRO A 82 1.61 4.37 -4.60
CA PRO A 82 1.05 4.03 -3.29
C PRO A 82 -0.48 4.10 -3.29
N PRO A 83 -1.20 3.23 -2.54
CA PRO A 83 -0.70 2.15 -1.69
C PRO A 83 -0.55 0.81 -2.42
N LEU A 84 -0.62 0.79 -3.77
CA LEU A 84 -0.57 -0.42 -4.58
C LEU A 84 0.84 -1.00 -4.68
N LEU A 85 1.84 -0.12 -4.70
CA LEU A 85 3.28 -0.35 -4.80
C LEU A 85 3.78 -1.65 -4.15
N PRO A 86 3.57 -1.90 -2.84
CA PRO A 86 4.20 -3.05 -2.19
C PRO A 86 3.60 -4.37 -2.65
N PHE A 87 2.31 -4.39 -2.99
CA PHE A 87 1.65 -5.57 -3.55
C PHE A 87 2.14 -5.83 -4.98
N VAL A 88 2.17 -4.79 -5.81
CA VAL A 88 2.58 -4.88 -7.22
C VAL A 88 4.03 -5.35 -7.34
N MET A 89 4.95 -4.80 -6.53
CA MET A 89 6.36 -5.17 -6.60
C MET A 89 6.61 -6.62 -6.19
N ILE A 90 5.87 -7.15 -5.21
CA ILE A 90 5.96 -8.58 -4.87
C ILE A 90 5.50 -9.42 -6.07
N LEU A 91 4.34 -9.11 -6.65
CA LEU A 91 3.81 -9.85 -7.81
C LEU A 91 4.78 -9.83 -8.99
N ARG A 92 5.36 -8.65 -9.29
CA ARG A 92 6.33 -8.50 -10.37
C ARG A 92 7.60 -9.31 -10.11
N VAL A 93 8.21 -9.18 -8.93
CA VAL A 93 9.46 -9.88 -8.59
C VAL A 93 9.27 -11.40 -8.66
N THR A 94 8.09 -11.91 -8.27
CA THR A 94 7.81 -13.35 -8.32
C THR A 94 7.41 -13.86 -9.70
N ALA A 95 6.83 -13.01 -10.55
CA ALA A 95 6.38 -13.41 -11.89
C ALA A 95 7.44 -13.19 -12.99
N SER A 96 8.39 -12.29 -12.75
CA SER A 96 9.48 -11.98 -13.67
C SER A 96 10.39 -13.19 -13.91
N THR A 97 10.44 -13.65 -15.16
CA THR A 97 11.49 -14.58 -15.64
C THR A 97 12.81 -13.86 -15.88
N GLU A 98 12.76 -12.58 -16.26
CA GLU A 98 13.91 -11.71 -16.39
C GLU A 98 14.03 -10.78 -15.16
N PRO A 99 15.26 -10.56 -14.64
CA PRO A 99 15.46 -9.69 -13.49
C PRO A 99 14.92 -8.28 -13.74
N ILE A 100 14.10 -7.79 -12.80
CA ILE A 100 13.69 -6.39 -12.79
C ILE A 100 14.93 -5.52 -12.56
N ALA A 101 15.05 -4.43 -13.32
CA ALA A 101 16.17 -3.52 -13.16
C ALA A 101 16.30 -3.04 -11.70
N ILE A 102 17.50 -3.16 -11.13
CA ILE A 102 17.76 -2.91 -9.69
C ILE A 102 17.30 -1.50 -9.27
N TRP A 103 17.47 -0.50 -10.14
CA TRP A 103 17.03 0.86 -9.85
C TRP A 103 15.53 0.95 -9.62
N GLN A 104 14.71 0.13 -10.29
CA GLN A 104 13.26 0.13 -10.06
C GLN A 104 12.95 -0.35 -8.65
N ILE A 105 13.63 -1.41 -8.19
CA ILE A 105 13.47 -1.97 -6.85
C ILE A 105 13.89 -0.96 -5.79
N VAL A 106 15.08 -0.36 -5.94
CA VAL A 106 15.59 0.62 -4.97
C VAL A 106 14.69 1.86 -4.94
N LEU A 107 14.26 2.35 -6.11
CA LEU A 107 13.37 3.49 -6.21
C LEU A 107 12.00 3.20 -5.61
N SER A 108 11.40 2.03 -5.85
CA SER A 108 10.09 1.67 -5.28
C SER A 108 10.17 1.49 -3.77
N ILE A 109 11.26 0.96 -3.22
CA ILE A 109 11.47 0.94 -1.77
C ILE A 109 11.52 2.37 -1.23
N GLY A 110 12.29 3.26 -1.87
CA GLY A 110 12.37 4.68 -1.49
C GLY A 110 11.01 5.38 -1.54
N VAL A 111 10.27 5.22 -2.63
CA VAL A 111 8.90 5.75 -2.78
C VAL A 111 7.98 5.17 -1.72
N GLY A 112 8.07 3.87 -1.44
CA GLY A 112 7.27 3.21 -0.41
C GLY A 112 7.51 3.79 0.98
N ILE A 113 8.77 3.97 1.38
CA ILE A 113 9.15 4.58 2.66
C ILE A 113 8.66 6.03 2.76
N VAL A 114 8.93 6.85 1.74
CA VAL A 114 8.46 8.26 1.69
C VAL A 114 6.94 8.32 1.80
N SER A 115 6.25 7.40 1.14
CA SER A 115 4.79 7.32 1.16
C SER A 115 4.26 6.92 2.52
N VAL A 116 4.89 5.96 3.21
CA VAL A 116 4.54 5.61 4.60
C VAL A 116 4.70 6.84 5.51
N VAL A 117 5.82 7.55 5.43
CA VAL A 117 6.05 8.76 6.23
C VAL A 117 5.00 9.83 5.93
N ALA A 118 4.71 10.07 4.66
CA ALA A 118 3.67 11.01 4.24
C ALA A 118 2.29 10.59 4.76
N MET A 119 1.94 9.31 4.69
CA MET A 119 0.67 8.78 5.19
C MET A 119 0.56 8.91 6.70
N ILE A 120 1.61 8.61 7.46
CA ILE A 120 1.63 8.76 8.92
C ILE A 120 1.44 10.23 9.28
N TRP A 121 2.11 11.14 8.58
CA TRP A 121 1.94 12.57 8.76
C TRP A 121 0.50 13.04 8.46
N MET A 122 -0.10 12.55 7.37
CA MET A 122 -1.51 12.82 7.04
C MET A 122 -2.46 12.27 8.10
N CYS A 123 -2.22 11.04 8.58
CA CYS A 123 -2.98 10.41 9.65
C CYS A 123 -2.90 11.21 10.95
N ALA A 124 -1.73 11.71 11.32
CA ALA A 124 -1.58 12.55 12.52
C ALA A 124 -2.43 13.83 12.42
N ARG A 125 -2.53 14.45 11.24
CA ARG A 125 -3.40 15.61 11.01
C ARG A 125 -4.89 15.25 11.09
N ILE A 126 -5.28 14.13 10.49
CA ILE A 126 -6.65 13.60 10.58
C ILE A 126 -6.99 13.33 12.05
N PHE A 127 -6.10 12.70 12.80
CA PHE A 127 -6.29 12.37 14.22
C PHE A 127 -6.55 13.62 15.07
N ARG A 128 -5.77 14.69 14.87
CA ARG A 128 -5.93 15.96 15.61
C ARG A 128 -7.31 16.59 15.45
N ILE A 129 -7.89 16.50 14.25
CA ILE A 129 -9.23 17.05 13.96
C ILE A 129 -10.33 16.04 14.31
N GLY A 130 -10.09 14.76 14.03
CA GLY A 130 -11.03 13.65 14.23
C GLY A 130 -11.45 13.49 15.69
N VAL A 131 -10.51 13.61 16.64
CA VAL A 131 -10.80 13.49 18.08
C VAL A 131 -11.78 14.57 18.59
N LEU A 132 -11.84 15.72 17.93
CA LEU A 132 -12.74 16.82 18.26
C LEU A 132 -14.07 16.72 17.52
N MET A 133 -14.18 15.85 16.52
CA MET A 133 -15.38 15.75 15.69
C MET A 133 -16.41 14.80 16.31
N GLN A 134 -17.55 15.35 16.71
CA GLN A 134 -18.67 14.61 17.26
C GLN A 134 -19.84 14.54 16.27
N GLY A 135 -20.52 13.40 16.23
CA GLY A 135 -21.73 13.21 15.43
C GLY A 135 -21.48 12.49 14.11
N LYS A 136 -21.61 13.21 12.98
CA LYS A 136 -21.67 12.58 11.64
C LYS A 136 -20.31 12.05 11.17
N PRO A 137 -20.26 10.87 10.54
CA PRO A 137 -19.04 10.36 9.97
C PRO A 137 -18.52 11.27 8.85
N PRO A 138 -17.19 11.46 8.76
CA PRO A 138 -16.62 12.33 7.76
C PRO A 138 -16.59 11.62 6.41
N SER A 139 -16.85 12.34 5.33
CA SER A 139 -16.62 11.82 3.99
C SER A 139 -15.12 11.82 3.63
N ILE A 140 -14.72 11.02 2.64
CA ILE A 140 -13.32 10.98 2.17
C ILE A 140 -12.81 12.37 1.75
N LEU A 141 -13.69 13.19 1.16
CA LEU A 141 -13.36 14.57 0.80
C LEU A 141 -13.12 15.46 2.02
N GLN A 142 -13.83 15.22 3.12
CA GLN A 142 -13.60 15.92 4.39
C GLN A 142 -12.29 15.50 5.03
N LEU A 143 -11.99 14.20 5.05
CA LEU A 143 -10.68 13.69 5.50
C LEU A 143 -9.54 14.34 4.71
N ALA A 144 -9.67 14.47 3.39
CA ALA A 144 -8.70 15.16 2.55
C ALA A 144 -8.56 16.66 2.88
N LYS A 145 -9.66 17.34 3.25
CA LYS A 145 -9.62 18.74 3.70
C LYS A 145 -8.90 18.89 5.04
N TRP A 146 -9.10 17.96 5.97
CA TRP A 146 -8.46 18.00 7.29
C TRP A 146 -6.93 17.92 7.22
N ILE A 147 -6.40 17.16 6.26
CA ILE A 147 -4.95 17.11 6.01
C ILE A 147 -4.37 18.50 5.69
N ARG A 148 -5.13 19.40 5.07
CA ARG A 148 -4.70 20.78 4.78
C ARG A 148 -4.91 21.75 5.93
N GLN A 149 -5.83 21.44 6.85
CA GLN A 149 -6.23 22.31 7.95
C GLN A 149 -5.45 22.07 9.25
N GLY A 150 -5.01 20.83 9.49
CA GLY A 150 -4.16 20.45 10.64
C GLY A 150 -2.68 20.75 10.42
#